data_AF-A0A0V8HV60-F1
#
_entry.id   AF-A0A0V8HV60-F1
#
_cell.length_a   1.000
_cell.length_b   1.000
_cell.length_c   1.000
_cell.angle_alpha   90.00
_cell.angle_beta   90.00
_cell.angle_gamma   90.00
#
_symmetry.space_group_name_H-M   'P 1'
#
loop_
_entity.id
_entity.type
_entity.pdbx_description
1 polymer ?
#
loop_
_entity_poly.entity_id
_entity_poly.type
_entity_poly.pdbx_seq_one_letter_code
_entity_poly.pdbx_strand_id
1 'polypeptide(L)'
;MCKGYAEASATYLFADPSALPAVSRFHSEARETPGHTVLVDAQFAKGTLKSSPRRGLTFLDIQTPPDRLIEASRLGGRTEHESSFIWIAGEAHWAAGLRKVLVQDYAVNKENIQFTGYWKFG
;
A
#
# COMPACT_ATOMS: atom_id res chain seq x y z
N MET A 1 -1.28 -10.67 -12.92
CA MET A 1 -0.49 -10.40 -11.70
C MET A 1 0.38 -9.18 -11.99
N CYS A 2 0.45 -8.19 -11.08
CA CYS A 2 1.19 -6.94 -11.30
C CYS A 2 2.69 -7.19 -11.52
N LYS A 3 3.33 -6.40 -12.40
CA LYS A 3 4.78 -6.49 -12.67
C LYS A 3 5.54 -6.22 -11.38
N GLY A 4 6.55 -7.03 -11.05
CA GLY A 4 7.37 -6.89 -9.84
C GLY A 4 6.79 -7.51 -8.56
N TYR A 5 5.50 -7.88 -8.52
CA TYR A 5 4.90 -8.50 -7.34
C TYR A 5 5.48 -9.89 -7.01
N ALA A 6 5.67 -10.75 -8.02
CA ALA A 6 6.11 -12.13 -7.81
C ALA A 6 7.56 -12.26 -7.29
N GLU A 7 8.37 -11.21 -7.49
CA GLU A 7 9.80 -11.16 -7.14
C GLU A 7 10.06 -10.29 -5.89
N ALA A 8 9.00 -9.68 -5.34
CA ALA A 8 9.11 -8.80 -4.19
C ALA A 8 9.20 -9.60 -2.88
N SER A 9 10.21 -9.30 -2.08
CA SER A 9 10.35 -9.75 -0.70
C SER A 9 9.35 -9.10 0.28
N ALA A 10 8.66 -8.04 -0.17
CA ALA A 10 7.71 -7.25 0.60
C ALA A 10 6.58 -6.69 -0.27
N THR A 11 5.40 -6.47 0.30
CA THR A 11 4.29 -5.84 -0.42
C THR A 11 3.56 -4.81 0.42
N TYR A 12 3.39 -3.60 -0.11
CA TYR A 12 2.70 -2.50 0.53
C TYR A 12 1.51 -2.06 -0.32
N LEU A 13 0.31 -2.13 0.25
CA LEU A 13 -0.92 -1.69 -0.39
C LEU A 13 -1.44 -0.44 0.33
N PHE A 14 -1.46 0.69 -0.36
CA PHE A 14 -2.09 1.92 0.10
C PHE A 14 -3.41 2.07 -0.64
N ALA A 15 -4.52 2.05 0.07
CA ALA A 15 -5.83 2.15 -0.57
C ALA A 15 -6.82 3.02 0.18
N ASP A 16 -7.64 3.73 -0.58
CA ASP A 16 -8.83 4.39 -0.07
C ASP A 16 -10.05 3.44 -0.05
N PRO A 17 -11.21 3.90 0.44
CA PRO A 17 -12.42 3.09 0.43
C PRO A 17 -12.86 2.60 -0.96
N SER A 18 -12.58 3.36 -2.03
CA SER A 18 -12.97 3.00 -3.40
C SER A 18 -12.16 1.82 -3.95
N ALA A 19 -10.92 1.65 -3.49
CA ALA A 19 -10.03 0.57 -3.90
C ALA A 19 -10.17 -0.71 -3.06
N LEU A 20 -10.97 -0.69 -1.98
CA LEU A 20 -11.15 -1.82 -1.05
C LEU A 20 -11.49 -3.16 -1.72
N PRO A 21 -12.40 -3.26 -2.70
CA PRO A 21 -12.70 -4.54 -3.34
C PRO A 21 -11.47 -5.15 -4.03
N ALA A 22 -10.68 -4.31 -4.68
CA ALA A 22 -9.48 -4.74 -5.40
C ALA A 22 -8.35 -5.11 -4.43
N VAL A 23 -8.19 -4.35 -3.34
CA VAL A 23 -7.23 -4.65 -2.27
C VAL A 23 -7.62 -5.91 -1.49
N SER A 24 -8.90 -6.13 -1.21
CA SER A 24 -9.38 -7.35 -0.53
C SER A 24 -9.10 -8.59 -1.36
N ARG A 25 -9.39 -8.53 -2.66
CA ARG A 25 -9.03 -9.59 -3.59
C ARG A 25 -7.53 -9.84 -3.61
N PHE A 26 -6.72 -8.77 -3.78
CA PHE A 26 -5.27 -8.88 -3.77
C PHE A 26 -4.75 -9.50 -2.48
N HIS A 27 -5.24 -9.05 -1.32
CA HIS A 27 -4.87 -9.56 -0.01
C HIS A 27 -5.21 -11.04 0.17
N SER A 28 -6.34 -11.48 -0.39
CA SER A 28 -6.79 -12.89 -0.32
C SER A 28 -5.99 -13.82 -1.25
N GLU A 29 -5.61 -13.32 -2.43
CA GLU A 29 -4.85 -14.07 -3.44
C GLU A 29 -3.33 -13.98 -3.21
N ALA A 30 -2.90 -13.01 -2.39
CA ALA A 30 -1.49 -12.81 -2.11
C ALA A 30 -0.90 -14.06 -1.45
N ARG A 31 0.24 -14.51 -2.00
CA ARG A 31 1.08 -15.53 -1.34
C ARG A 31 1.40 -15.05 0.08
N GLU A 32 1.70 -15.97 0.99
CA GLU A 32 2.13 -15.69 2.36
C GLU A 32 3.50 -14.98 2.41
N THR A 33 3.55 -13.81 1.79
CA THR A 33 4.75 -13.01 1.58
C THR A 33 5.00 -12.23 2.87
N PRO A 34 6.16 -12.39 3.50
CA PRO A 34 6.53 -11.59 4.67
C PRO A 34 6.42 -10.09 4.36
N GLY A 35 5.93 -9.30 5.31
CA GLY A 35 5.83 -7.85 5.14
C GLY A 35 4.74 -7.39 4.17
N HIS A 36 3.66 -8.17 4.03
CA HIS A 36 2.44 -7.69 3.40
C HIS A 36 1.74 -6.71 4.37
N THR A 37 1.70 -5.43 4.03
CA THR A 37 1.03 -4.38 4.83
C THR A 37 -0.02 -3.69 3.98
N VAL A 38 -1.25 -3.67 4.48
CA VAL A 38 -2.38 -3.03 3.83
C VAL A 38 -2.83 -1.84 4.69
N LEU A 39 -2.82 -0.66 4.10
CA LEU A 39 -3.15 0.63 4.68
C LEU A 39 -4.46 1.09 4.06
N VAL A 40 -5.54 1.04 4.84
CA VAL A 40 -6.88 1.42 4.37
C VAL A 40 -7.65 2.13 5.46
N ASP A 41 -8.51 3.04 5.02
CA ASP A 41 -9.47 3.76 5.85
C ASP A 41 -10.17 2.82 6.85
N ALA A 42 -9.94 3.10 8.13
CA ALA A 42 -10.42 2.29 9.24
C ALA A 42 -11.95 2.18 9.30
N GLN A 43 -12.69 3.16 8.76
CA GLN A 43 -14.15 3.18 8.78
C GLN A 43 -14.75 2.13 7.81
N PHE A 44 -14.04 1.81 6.72
CA PHE A 44 -14.55 0.95 5.65
C PHE A 44 -13.91 -0.44 5.61
N ALA A 45 -12.78 -0.62 6.28
CA ALA A 45 -12.03 -1.87 6.25
C ALA A 45 -12.48 -2.90 7.32
N LYS A 46 -13.34 -2.48 8.27
CA LYS A 46 -13.84 -3.33 9.36
C LYS A 46 -14.79 -4.42 8.83
N GLY A 47 -14.30 -5.66 8.74
CA GLY A 47 -15.05 -6.84 8.28
C GLY A 47 -14.73 -7.31 6.86
N THR A 48 -14.05 -6.49 6.05
CA THR A 48 -13.73 -6.79 4.63
C THR A 48 -12.35 -7.46 4.46
N LEU A 49 -11.43 -7.18 5.38
CA LEU A 49 -10.06 -7.72 5.37
C LEU A 49 -9.84 -8.62 6.58
N LYS A 50 -9.37 -9.84 6.35
CA LYS A 50 -9.03 -10.80 7.41
C LYS A 50 -7.53 -10.73 7.70
N SER A 51 -7.18 -10.25 8.90
CA SER A 51 -5.80 -10.30 9.37
C SER A 51 -5.31 -11.75 9.48
N SER A 52 -4.03 -11.99 9.21
CA SER A 52 -3.36 -13.26 9.51
C SER A 52 -2.01 -13.01 10.19
N PRO A 53 -1.46 -13.97 10.96
CA PRO A 53 -0.17 -13.80 11.62
C PRO A 53 1.00 -13.49 10.68
N ARG A 54 0.87 -13.84 9.40
CA ARG A 54 1.88 -13.65 8.35
C ARG A 54 1.60 -12.45 7.44
N ARG A 55 0.38 -11.91 7.46
CA ARG A 55 -0.05 -10.74 6.67
C ARG A 55 -0.47 -9.62 7.60
N GLY A 56 0.39 -8.62 7.73
CA GLY A 56 0.12 -7.43 8.53
C GLY A 56 -1.04 -6.63 7.94
N LEU A 57 -1.97 -6.23 8.80
CA LEU A 57 -3.07 -5.36 8.44
C LEU A 57 -2.99 -4.13 9.35
N THR A 58 -2.76 -2.96 8.75
CA THR A 58 -2.64 -1.70 9.48
C THR A 58 -3.73 -0.77 8.98
N PHE A 59 -4.78 -0.59 9.78
CA PHE A 59 -5.84 0.35 9.44
C PHE A 59 -5.38 1.78 9.71
N LEU A 60 -5.56 2.67 8.74
CA LEU A 60 -5.15 4.08 8.83
C LEU A 60 -6.21 4.96 8.21
N ASP A 61 -6.41 6.16 8.75
CA ASP A 61 -7.32 7.14 8.17
C ASP A 61 -6.71 7.72 6.89
N ILE A 62 -7.48 7.86 5.80
CA ILE A 62 -6.98 8.46 4.56
C ILE A 62 -6.63 9.95 4.72
N GLN A 63 -7.18 10.63 5.73
CA GLN A 63 -6.80 11.98 6.12
C GLN A 63 -5.42 12.03 6.78
N THR A 64 -4.83 10.88 7.11
CA THR A 64 -3.48 10.79 7.65
C THR A 64 -2.48 11.31 6.61
N PRO A 65 -1.57 12.22 6.99
CA PRO A 65 -0.51 12.69 6.11
C PRO A 65 0.35 11.54 5.52
N PRO A 66 0.84 11.67 4.27
CA PRO A 66 1.62 10.63 3.60
C PRO A 66 2.83 10.09 4.39
N ASP A 67 3.58 10.95 5.06
CA ASP A 67 4.73 10.61 5.91
C ASP A 67 4.33 9.66 7.04
N ARG A 68 3.23 9.98 7.74
CA ARG A 68 2.68 9.13 8.81
C ARG A 68 2.18 7.79 8.30
N LEU A 69 1.60 7.75 7.10
CA LEU A 69 1.21 6.49 6.45
C LEU A 69 2.43 5.60 6.18
N ILE A 70 3.53 6.19 5.69
CA ILE A 70 4.75 5.46 5.38
C ILE A 70 5.44 4.98 6.67
N GLU A 71 5.50 5.80 7.72
CA GLU A 71 5.98 5.39 9.05
C GLU A 71 5.19 4.20 9.59
N ALA A 72 3.86 4.26 9.55
CA ALA A 72 2.98 3.20 10.02
C ALA A 72 3.13 1.89 9.23
N SER A 73 3.52 1.99 7.95
CA SER A 73 3.83 0.82 7.12
C SER A 73 5.16 0.15 7.48
N ARG A 74 6.00 0.78 8.31
CA ARG A 74 7.38 0.36 8.62
C ARG A 74 8.30 0.27 7.40
N LEU A 75 7.90 0.89 6.28
CA LEU A 75 8.67 0.89 5.04
C LEU A 75 10.02 1.60 5.21
N GLY A 76 10.08 2.67 6.02
CA GLY A 76 11.33 3.41 6.28
C GLY A 76 12.41 2.64 7.03
N GLY A 77 12.12 1.47 7.58
CA GLY A 77 13.11 0.62 8.26
C GLY A 77 13.77 -0.43 7.36
N ARG A 78 13.38 -0.51 6.08
CA ARG A 78 13.90 -1.54 5.16
C ARG A 78 15.22 -1.14 4.53
N THR A 79 16.05 -2.14 4.24
CA THR A 79 17.35 -1.93 3.58
C THR A 79 17.16 -1.83 2.06
N GLU A 80 18.06 -1.11 1.38
CA GLU A 80 18.06 -0.89 -0.08
C GLU A 80 18.05 -2.18 -0.92
N HIS A 81 18.38 -3.33 -0.30
CA HIS A 81 18.45 -4.65 -0.93
C HIS A 81 17.13 -5.44 -0.90
N GLU A 82 16.10 -4.95 -0.20
CA GLU A 82 14.81 -5.65 -0.13
C GLU A 82 13.88 -5.23 -1.27
N SER A 83 13.66 -6.14 -2.23
CA SER A 83 12.70 -5.92 -3.31
C SER A 83 11.30 -5.70 -2.74
N SER A 84 10.73 -4.53 -2.99
CA SER A 84 9.41 -4.15 -2.48
C SER A 84 8.47 -3.92 -3.65
N PHE A 85 7.23 -4.37 -3.54
CA PHE A 85 6.15 -4.00 -4.44
C PHE A 85 5.20 -3.06 -3.70
N ILE A 86 4.97 -1.87 -4.23
CA ILE A 86 4.05 -0.89 -3.67
C ILE A 86 2.91 -0.68 -4.64
N TRP A 87 1.68 -0.79 -4.17
CA TRP A 87 0.51 -0.42 -4.94
C TRP A 87 -0.29 0.66 -4.21
N ILE A 88 -0.53 1.77 -4.90
CA ILE A 88 -1.30 2.90 -4.40
C ILE A 88 -2.57 3.02 -5.25
N ALA A 89 -3.73 2.90 -4.63
CA ALA A 89 -5.02 2.88 -5.32
C ALA A 89 -6.07 3.75 -4.60
N GLY A 90 -6.70 4.67 -5.32
CA GLY A 90 -7.72 5.54 -4.74
C GLY A 90 -7.83 6.90 -5.42
N GLU A 91 -8.03 7.95 -4.64
CA GLU A 91 -8.07 9.33 -5.15
C GLU A 91 -6.74 9.73 -5.81
N ALA A 92 -6.83 10.36 -6.99
CA ALA A 92 -5.69 10.61 -7.86
C ALA A 92 -4.62 11.55 -7.27
N HIS A 93 -5.00 12.64 -6.60
CA HIS A 93 -4.04 13.58 -6.01
C HIS A 93 -3.37 13.01 -4.75
N TRP A 94 -4.14 12.36 -3.89
CA TRP A 94 -3.65 11.67 -2.70
C TRP A 94 -2.60 10.63 -3.08
N ALA A 95 -2.93 9.78 -4.05
CA ALA A 95 -2.04 8.73 -4.49
C ALA A 95 -0.80 9.27 -5.23
N ALA A 96 -0.93 10.37 -5.99
CA ALA A 96 0.22 11.08 -6.56
C ALA A 96 1.12 11.70 -5.47
N GLY A 97 0.53 12.25 -4.40
CA GLY A 97 1.23 12.80 -3.24
C GLY A 97 2.03 11.73 -2.50
N LEU A 98 1.41 10.58 -2.21
CA LEU A 98 2.08 9.41 -1.62
C LEU A 98 3.25 8.93 -2.47
N ARG A 99 3.05 8.78 -3.78
CA ARG A 99 4.12 8.40 -4.70
C ARG A 99 5.30 9.38 -4.66
N LYS A 100 5.01 10.68 -4.60
CA LYS A 100 6.05 11.72 -4.52
C LYS A 100 6.89 11.56 -3.26
N VAL A 101 6.25 11.43 -2.09
CA VAL A 101 6.94 11.25 -0.80
C VAL A 101 7.76 9.96 -0.78
N LEU A 102 7.20 8.83 -1.25
CA LEU A 102 7.92 7.55 -1.33
C LEU A 102 9.20 7.65 -2.17
N VAL A 103 9.15 8.35 -3.30
CA VAL A 103 10.31 8.48 -4.19
C VAL A 103 11.31 9.52 -3.68
N GLN A 104 10.84 10.67 -3.21
CA GLN A 104 11.70 11.81 -2.85
C GLN A 104 12.30 11.66 -1.45
N ASP A 105 11.50 11.24 -0.49
CA ASP A 105 11.86 11.28 0.93
C ASP A 105 12.30 9.90 1.45
N TYR A 106 11.81 8.82 0.81
CA TYR A 106 12.13 7.43 1.19
C TYR A 106 12.94 6.68 0.12
N ALA A 107 13.40 7.37 -0.93
CA ALA A 107 14.24 6.82 -2.00
C ALA A 107 13.71 5.53 -2.66
N VAL A 108 12.39 5.29 -2.64
CA VAL A 108 11.80 4.12 -3.27
C VAL A 108 11.95 4.23 -4.78
N ASN A 109 12.45 3.16 -5.41
CA ASN A 109 12.51 3.09 -6.87
C ASN A 109 11.09 3.20 -7.45
N LYS A 110 10.89 4.19 -8.34
CA LYS A 110 9.62 4.42 -9.02
C LYS A 110 9.06 3.20 -9.77
N GLU A 111 9.92 2.27 -10.19
CA GLU A 111 9.53 1.05 -10.89
C GLU A 111 8.88 0.01 -9.97
N ASN A 112 9.13 0.13 -8.66
CA ASN A 112 8.52 -0.69 -7.62
C ASN A 112 7.13 -0.18 -7.21
N ILE A 113 6.70 0.97 -7.75
CA ILE A 113 5.44 1.62 -7.40
C ILE A 113 4.44 1.50 -8.56
N GLN A 114 3.36 0.77 -8.33
CA GLN A 114 2.17 0.80 -9.15
C GLN A 114 1.17 1.81 -8.60
N PHE A 115 0.60 2.63 -9.47
CA PHE A 115 -0.36 3.67 -9.11
C PHE A 115 -1.64 3.52 -9.94
N THR A 116 -2.80 3.61 -9.28
CA THR A 116 -4.10 3.62 -9.93
C THR A 116 -5.00 4.70 -9.30
N GLY A 117 -5.26 5.79 -10.03
CA GLY A 117 -6.26 6.79 -9.64
C GLY A 117 -7.66 6.31 -10.03
N TYR A 118 -8.46 5.86 -9.06
CA TYR A 118 -9.82 5.35 -9.27
C TYR A 118 -10.82 6.50 -9.47
N TRP A 119 -10.56 7.63 -8.82
CA TRP A 119 -11.35 8.84 -8.92
C TRP A 119 -10.46 10.06 -8.65
N LYS A 120 -11.01 11.25 -8.87
CA LYS A 120 -10.33 12.52 -8.64
C LYS A 120 -11.33 13.47 -7.98
N PHE A 121 -10.95 14.13 -6.89
CA PHE A 121 -11.77 15.19 -6.32
C PHE A 121 -11.66 16.46 -7.19
N GLY A 122 -12.81 17.02 -7.59
CA GLY A 122 -12.90 18.15 -8.51
C GLY A 122 -14.21 18.17 -9.27
#